data_AF-A0ABD3B0R3-F1
#
_entry.id   AF-A0ABD3B0R3-F1
#
_cell.length_a   1.000
_cell.length_b   1.000
_cell.length_c   1.000
_cell.angle_alpha   90.00
_cell.angle_beta   90.00
_cell.angle_gamma   90.00
#
_symmetry.space_group_name_H-M   'P 1'
#
loop_
_entity.id
_entity.type
_entity.pdbx_description
1 polymer ?
#
loop_
_entity_poly.entity_id
_entity_poly.type
_entity_poly.pdbx_seq_one_letter_code
_entity_poly.pdbx_strand_id
1 'polypeptide(L)'
;MKGELRSEKRVAPQADRVLIRLQELPEKSAGGVLLPKSAVKFERYLMGEVISVGSEVGEVDSGKKVLFSDINAYEVDLGTEARHCFCKAGDLLAVVE
;
A
#
# COMPACT_ATOMS: atom_id res chain seq x y z
N MET A 1 11.04 -31.08 -0.92
CA MET A 1 10.98 -31.03 0.56
C MET A 1 10.69 -29.59 0.95
N LYS A 2 9.47 -29.38 1.48
CA LYS A 2 8.94 -28.25 2.25
C LYS A 2 9.34 -26.81 1.88
N GLY A 3 8.35 -26.11 1.35
CA GLY A 3 8.15 -24.68 1.50
C GLY A 3 6.66 -24.40 1.37
N GLU A 4 5.88 -24.86 2.35
CA GLU A 4 4.45 -24.58 2.47
C GLU A 4 4.20 -23.09 2.21
N LEU A 5 3.41 -22.83 1.17
CA LEU A 5 2.76 -21.57 0.89
C LEU A 5 1.99 -21.19 2.17
N ARG A 6 2.60 -20.40 3.05
CA ARG A 6 1.93 -19.89 4.24
C ARG A 6 0.70 -19.15 3.76
N SER A 7 -0.46 -19.59 4.25
CA SER A 7 -1.78 -19.04 3.99
C SER A 7 -1.81 -17.53 4.26
N GLU A 8 -1.40 -16.72 3.30
CA GLU A 8 -1.80 -15.33 3.24
C GLU A 8 -3.31 -15.33 3.07
N LYS A 9 -4.03 -14.71 4.00
CA LYS A 9 -5.46 -14.44 3.80
C LYS A 9 -5.57 -13.72 2.46
N ARG A 10 -6.20 -14.36 1.47
CA ARG A 10 -6.54 -13.67 0.21
C ARG A 10 -7.63 -12.67 0.55
N VAL A 11 -7.22 -11.43 0.74
CA VAL A 11 -8.12 -10.31 0.95
C VAL A 11 -8.58 -9.84 -0.42
N ALA A 12 -9.88 -10.00 -0.68
CA ALA A 12 -10.53 -9.57 -1.90
C ALA A 12 -11.31 -8.26 -1.63
N PRO A 13 -10.81 -7.09 -2.09
CA PRO A 13 -11.57 -5.86 -2.00
C PRO A 13 -12.91 -6.02 -2.72
N GLN A 14 -13.94 -5.28 -2.28
CA GLN A 14 -15.25 -5.28 -2.96
C GLN A 14 -15.46 -3.92 -3.62
N ALA A 15 -16.35 -3.89 -4.61
CA ALA A 15 -16.70 -2.69 -5.37
C ALA A 15 -15.44 -2.02 -5.96
N ASP A 16 -15.33 -0.70 -5.80
CA ASP A 16 -14.28 0.17 -6.31
C ASP A 16 -13.03 0.24 -5.43
N ARG A 17 -12.84 -0.69 -4.48
CA ARG A 17 -11.72 -0.62 -3.53
C ARG A 17 -10.45 -1.29 -4.05
N VAL A 18 -9.32 -0.74 -3.62
CA VAL A 18 -7.97 -1.23 -3.90
C VAL A 18 -7.28 -1.53 -2.58
N LEU A 19 -6.68 -2.71 -2.45
CA LEU A 19 -5.80 -3.04 -1.33
C LEU A 19 -4.37 -2.72 -1.71
N ILE A 20 -3.72 -1.88 -0.91
CA ILE A 20 -2.36 -1.40 -1.15
C ILE A 20 -1.47 -1.79 0.01
N ARG A 21 -0.30 -2.34 -0.29
CA ARG A 21 0.81 -2.46 0.66
C ARG A 21 1.59 -1.16 0.65
N LEU A 22 1.66 -0.50 1.80
CA LEU A 22 2.38 0.77 1.94
C LEU A 22 3.87 0.56 1.71
N GLN A 23 4.49 1.48 0.98
CA GLN A 23 5.93 1.50 0.86
C GLN A 23 6.56 1.72 2.24
N GLU A 24 7.60 0.92 2.54
CA GLU A 24 8.42 1.17 3.72
C GLU A 24 9.22 2.44 3.51
N LEU A 25 9.17 3.30 4.52
CA LEU A 25 9.84 4.57 4.48
C LEU A 25 11.27 4.40 5.03
N PRO A 26 12.26 5.06 4.43
CA PRO A 26 13.64 4.89 4.83
C PRO A 26 13.88 5.38 6.27
N GLU A 27 14.62 4.59 7.06
CA GLU A 27 14.99 4.96 8.43
C GLU A 27 16.06 6.06 8.49
N LYS A 28 16.77 6.28 7.37
CA LYS A 28 17.85 7.26 7.24
C LYS A 28 17.61 8.17 6.05
N SER A 29 18.00 9.44 6.18
CA SER A 29 18.09 10.35 5.04
C SER A 29 19.16 9.89 4.06
N ALA A 30 19.16 10.44 2.84
CA ALA A 30 20.21 10.17 1.84
C ALA A 30 21.63 10.46 2.35
N GLY A 31 21.78 11.39 3.31
CA GLY A 31 23.04 11.70 3.97
C GLY A 31 23.41 10.80 5.17
N GLY A 32 22.62 9.75 5.44
CA GLY A 32 22.89 8.78 6.51
C GLY A 32 22.38 9.15 7.90
N VAL A 33 21.60 10.23 8.04
CA VAL A 33 21.05 10.68 9.34
C VAL A 33 19.82 9.85 9.68
N LEU A 34 19.76 9.28 10.89
CA LEU A 34 18.57 8.60 11.40
C LEU A 34 17.39 9.58 11.51
N LEU A 35 16.29 9.25 10.85
CA LEU A 35 15.09 10.07 10.84
C LEU A 35 14.19 9.73 12.05
N PRO A 36 13.62 10.73 12.75
CA PRO A 36 12.62 10.45 13.76
C PRO A 36 11.36 9.92 13.08
N LYS A 37 10.64 9.01 13.74
CA LYS A 37 9.38 8.40 13.23
C LYS A 37 8.32 9.44 12.81
N SER A 38 8.39 10.66 13.32
CA SER A 38 7.50 11.78 12.99
C SER A 38 7.90 12.55 11.72
N ALA A 39 9.18 12.63 11.35
CA ALA A 39 9.63 13.33 10.14
C ALA A 39 9.08 12.67 8.88
N VAL A 40 8.91 11.36 8.93
CA VAL A 40 8.41 10.53 7.84
C VAL A 40 6.91 10.72 7.57
N LYS A 41 6.17 11.38 8.48
CA LYS A 41 4.74 11.67 8.29
C LYS A 41 4.47 12.84 7.34
N PHE A 42 5.48 13.64 6.96
CA PHE A 42 5.28 14.80 6.07
C PHE A 42 5.31 14.43 4.57
N GLU A 43 5.81 13.24 4.21
CA GLU A 43 5.82 12.72 2.83
C GLU A 43 4.51 12.01 2.45
N ARG A 44 3.37 12.52 2.93
CA ARG A 44 2.02 11.93 2.82
C ARG A 44 1.42 11.87 1.41
N TYR A 45 2.23 11.88 0.37
CA TYR A 45 1.84 11.20 -0.85
C TYR A 45 2.19 9.72 -0.64
N LEU A 46 1.25 8.98 -0.07
CA LEU A 46 1.48 7.57 0.24
C LEU A 46 1.72 6.83 -1.08
N MET A 47 2.94 6.32 -1.23
CA MET A 47 3.29 5.37 -2.27
C MET A 47 3.08 3.96 -1.75
N GLY A 48 2.67 3.06 -2.63
CA GLY A 48 2.53 1.66 -2.30
C GLY A 48 2.38 0.78 -3.53
N GLU A 49 2.25 -0.51 -3.29
CA GLU A 49 2.02 -1.52 -4.32
C GLU A 49 0.61 -2.09 -4.19
N VAL A 50 -0.11 -2.15 -5.31
CA VAL A 50 -1.43 -2.77 -5.36
C VAL A 50 -1.29 -4.28 -5.15
N ILE A 51 -1.91 -4.79 -4.09
CA ILE A 51 -1.91 -6.23 -3.79
C ILE A 51 -3.09 -6.91 -4.48
N SER A 52 -4.26 -6.29 -4.44
CA SER A 52 -5.48 -6.78 -5.08
C SER A 52 -6.47 -5.65 -5.31
N VAL A 53 -7.39 -5.86 -6.24
CA VAL A 53 -8.42 -4.89 -6.65
C VAL A 53 -9.82 -5.48 -6.53
N GLY A 54 -10.79 -4.63 -6.30
CA GLY A 54 -12.21 -4.99 -6.29
C GLY A 54 -12.77 -5.15 -7.70
N SER A 55 -13.96 -5.74 -7.79
CA SER A 55 -14.61 -6.09 -9.06
C SER A 55 -15.00 -4.90 -9.94
N GLU A 56 -15.05 -3.68 -9.40
CA GLU A 56 -15.42 -2.46 -10.13
C GLU A 56 -14.21 -1.58 -10.49
N VAL A 57 -12.99 -2.05 -10.16
CA VAL A 57 -11.74 -1.34 -10.49
C VAL A 57 -11.30 -1.73 -11.90
N GLY A 58 -11.25 -0.77 -12.83
CA GLY A 58 -10.91 -1.03 -14.23
C GLY A 58 -9.53 -0.55 -14.69
N GLU A 59 -8.92 0.42 -13.99
CA GLU A 59 -7.75 1.16 -14.52
C GLU A 59 -6.41 0.72 -13.93
N VAL A 60 -6.41 -0.10 -12.89
CA VAL A 60 -5.20 -0.55 -12.20
C VAL A 60 -5.27 -2.04 -11.87
N ASP A 61 -4.12 -2.70 -11.97
CA ASP A 61 -3.93 -4.12 -11.67
C ASP A 61 -3.03 -4.32 -10.46
N SER A 62 -3.01 -5.56 -9.93
CA SER A 62 -2.04 -5.96 -8.92
C SER A 62 -0.59 -5.84 -9.41
N GLY A 63 0.33 -5.59 -8.48
CA GLY A 63 1.75 -5.37 -8.73
C GLY A 63 2.11 -3.97 -9.21
N LYS A 64 1.12 -3.09 -9.47
CA LYS A 64 1.38 -1.69 -9.85
C LYS A 64 1.80 -0.87 -8.64
N LYS A 65 2.80 -0.01 -8.82
CA LYS A 65 3.13 1.03 -7.85
C LYS A 65 2.22 2.21 -8.07
N VAL A 66 1.67 2.76 -7.00
CA VAL A 66 0.70 3.85 -7.05
C VAL A 66 1.01 4.93 -6.02
N LEU A 67 0.68 6.16 -6.38
CA LEU A 67 0.51 7.29 -5.48
C LEU A 67 -0.98 7.43 -5.17
N PHE A 68 -1.35 7.65 -3.92
CA PHE A 68 -2.74 7.82 -3.52
C PHE A 68 -2.89 8.80 -2.35
N SER A 69 -4.09 9.36 -2.21
CA SER A 69 -4.43 10.27 -1.13
C SER A 69 -4.65 9.52 0.19
N ASP A 70 -4.07 10.01 1.28
CA ASP A 70 -4.24 9.43 2.62
C ASP A 70 -5.58 9.83 3.27
N ILE A 71 -6.33 10.76 2.68
CA ILE A 71 -7.58 11.31 3.23
C ILE A 71 -8.64 10.22 3.44
N ASN A 72 -8.74 9.28 2.50
CA ASN A 72 -9.71 8.18 2.50
C ASN A 72 -9.04 6.80 2.60
N ALA A 73 -7.74 6.76 2.94
CA ALA A 73 -7.02 5.51 3.09
C ALA A 73 -7.25 4.94 4.50
N TYR A 74 -7.84 3.74 4.57
CA TYR A 74 -8.07 3.04 5.82
C TYR A 74 -6.97 2.01 6.05
N GLU A 75 -6.05 2.29 6.98
CA GLU A 75 -5.03 1.32 7.39
C GLU A 75 -5.68 0.10 8.06
N VAL A 76 -5.17 -1.09 7.72
CA VAL A 76 -5.68 -2.37 8.22
C VAL A 76 -4.53 -3.27 8.64
N ASP A 77 -4.71 -3.97 9.76
CA ASP A 77 -3.82 -5.04 10.19
C ASP A 77 -4.33 -6.38 9.62
N LEU A 78 -3.54 -6.95 8.71
CA LEU A 78 -3.83 -8.26 8.09
C LEU A 78 -3.09 -9.41 8.78
N GLY A 79 -2.41 -9.16 9.90
CA GLY A 79 -1.54 -10.12 10.59
C GLY A 79 -0.18 -10.31 9.90
N THR A 80 0.26 -9.29 9.15
CA THR A 80 1.53 -9.26 8.42
C THR A 80 2.43 -8.17 8.98
N GLU A 81 3.75 -8.31 8.83
CA GLU A 81 4.70 -7.24 9.21
C GLU A 81 4.55 -5.98 8.34
N ALA A 82 4.11 -6.16 7.09
CA ALA A 82 3.86 -5.04 6.18
C ALA A 82 2.56 -4.29 6.54
N ARG A 83 2.60 -2.96 6.38
CA ARG A 83 1.43 -2.10 6.56
C ARG A 83 0.58 -2.08 5.30
N HIS A 84 -0.74 -2.15 5.48
CA HIS A 84 -1.70 -2.19 4.39
C HIS A 84 -2.78 -1.13 4.58
N CYS A 85 -3.35 -0.66 3.48
CA CYS A 85 -4.54 0.17 3.52
C CYS A 85 -5.50 -0.16 2.37
N PHE A 86 -6.76 0.21 2.57
CA PHE A 86 -7.73 0.31 1.49
C PHE A 86 -7.99 1.75 1.10
N CYS A 87 -8.10 2.03 -0.19
CA CYS A 87 -8.69 3.26 -0.71
C CYS A 87 -9.65 2.92 -1.87
N LYS A 88 -10.39 3.91 -2.36
CA LYS A 88 -11.13 3.76 -3.61
C LYS A 88 -10.20 3.94 -4.80
N ALA A 89 -10.54 3.36 -5.94
CA ALA A 89 -9.82 3.58 -7.19
C ALA A 89 -9.75 5.08 -7.57
N GLY A 90 -10.82 5.83 -7.31
CA GLY A 90 -10.85 7.29 -7.54
C GLY A 90 -9.94 8.12 -6.63
N ASP A 91 -9.39 7.55 -5.56
CA ASP A 91 -8.41 8.21 -4.69
C ASP A 91 -6.95 7.93 -5.11
N LEU A 92 -6.74 7.09 -6.14
CA LEU A 92 -5.43 6.91 -6.76
C LEU A 92 -5.08 8.16 -7.56
N LEU A 93 -3.91 8.72 -7.29
CA LEU A 93 -3.40 9.94 -7.93
C LEU A 93 -2.61 9.63 -9.19
N ALA A 94 -1.82 8.54 -9.18
CA ALA A 94 -1.02 8.11 -10.31
C ALA A 94 -0.55 6.65 -10.17
N VAL A 95 -0.26 6.01 -11.30
CA VAL A 95 0.60 4.82 -11.38
C VAL A 95 2.05 5.30 -11.58
N VAL A 96 3.01 4.71 -10.86
CA VAL A 96 4.44 5.05 -10.93
C VAL A 96 5.17 4.00 -11.77
N GLU A 97 5.91 4.45 -12.79
CA GLU A 97 6.75 3.62 -13.67
C GLU A 97 8.19 3.49 -13.18
#